data_AF-M7ZMJ3-F1
#
_entry.id   AF-M7ZMJ3-F1
#
_cell.length_a   1.000
_cell.length_b   1.000
_cell.length_c   1.000
_cell.angle_alpha   90.00
_cell.angle_beta   90.00
_cell.angle_gamma   90.00
#
_symmetry.space_group_name_H-M   'P 1'
#
loop_
_entity.id
_entity.type
_entity.pdbx_description
1 polymer ?
#
loop_
_entity_poly.entity_id
_entity_poly.type
_entity_poly.pdbx_seq_one_letter_code
_entity_poly.pdbx_strand_id
1 'polypeptide(L)'
;MAVEAPAHCKNVPSEYILRKYLLMLATLVATVTYGGGFSPPGGVWQASIDGHLAGDSIVLNTNNLRYLVFFYCNAFALASSVLVIVLFLLLSIDLIEKKEVVWIRIKPLRVLMVLDLLSFMGAYAAGSCRDMLSTVYTSVLMAAGVFIYLTVQVALAWASRTPEPSLPAEQDNITVKLEERLRKVLILLATFAVSITYVSGLNLPGGFWDNTEGGHRLGGAILIDGRHKARLTTFFICNTTAFMASLLIIMLLLGRKLHERTTVRSREMFGCVVAVLLSLVGAYAAGSCREAGTTVYVVLVVIAGLGEKLYKVYQRVTNRGDWEGNRQELGLGRKKGMGTEKQWPVATACRGRRGGPDRSGHVHAVVASGHGLARVVASPRFSGGPG
;
A
#
# COMPACT_ATOMS: atom_id res chain seq x y z
N MET A 1 -0.86 41.68 7.64
CA MET A 1 -1.65 40.73 8.46
C MET A 1 -1.75 39.43 7.68
N ALA A 2 -0.93 38.44 8.01
CA ALA A 2 -1.05 37.11 7.44
C ALA A 2 -2.31 36.47 8.04
N VAL A 3 -3.21 35.99 7.17
CA VAL A 3 -4.38 35.22 7.59
C VAL A 3 -3.87 33.89 8.12
N GLU A 4 -3.77 33.80 9.43
CA GLU A 4 -3.43 32.58 10.14
C GLU A 4 -4.56 31.57 9.89
N ALA A 5 -4.21 30.41 9.29
CA ALA A 5 -5.19 29.35 9.06
C ALA A 5 -5.83 28.94 10.40
N PRO A 6 -7.16 28.76 10.47
CA PRO A 6 -7.85 28.56 11.74
C PRO A 6 -7.32 27.32 12.46
N ALA A 7 -6.99 27.50 13.74
CA ALA A 7 -6.41 26.50 14.65
C ALA A 7 -7.21 25.18 14.79
N HIS A 8 -8.40 25.10 14.19
CA HIS A 8 -9.30 23.95 14.27
C HIS A 8 -8.80 22.70 13.50
N CYS A 9 -7.84 22.82 12.57
CA CYS A 9 -7.34 21.66 11.81
C CYS A 9 -6.25 20.83 12.50
N LYS A 10 -5.70 21.26 13.65
CA LYS A 10 -4.54 20.59 14.27
C LYS A 10 -4.86 19.33 15.09
N ASN A 11 -6.13 19.06 15.43
CA ASN A 11 -6.48 18.03 16.43
C ASN A 11 -7.41 16.90 15.94
N VAL A 12 -7.61 16.71 14.63
CA VAL A 12 -8.39 15.56 14.12
C VAL A 12 -7.53 14.30 14.13
N PRO A 13 -7.91 13.21 14.83
CA PRO A 13 -7.14 11.96 14.90
C PRO A 13 -6.80 11.38 13.52
N SER A 14 -5.60 10.79 13.40
CA SER A 14 -5.08 10.23 12.15
C SER A 14 -5.98 9.21 11.47
N GLU A 15 -6.62 8.41 12.31
CA GLU A 15 -7.51 7.31 12.00
C GLU A 15 -8.72 7.78 11.21
N TYR A 16 -9.18 9.01 11.45
CA TYR A 16 -10.36 9.57 10.79
C TYR A 16 -10.08 9.99 9.33
N ILE A 17 -8.98 10.70 9.07
CA ILE A 17 -8.58 11.08 7.70
C ILE A 17 -8.28 9.84 6.86
N LEU A 18 -7.69 8.83 7.49
CA LEU A 18 -7.25 7.61 6.84
C LEU A 18 -8.32 6.53 6.79
N ARG A 19 -9.51 6.78 7.36
CA ARG A 19 -10.60 5.81 7.51
C ARG A 19 -10.88 5.00 6.24
N LYS A 20 -10.90 5.65 5.07
CA LYS A 20 -11.11 4.96 3.78
C LYS A 20 -10.08 3.87 3.54
N TYR A 21 -8.81 4.14 3.82
CA TYR A 21 -7.70 3.21 3.64
C TYR A 21 -7.65 2.14 4.74
N LEU A 22 -8.01 2.50 5.98
CA LEU A 22 -8.11 1.55 7.09
C LEU A 22 -9.23 0.53 6.87
N LEU A 23 -10.38 0.98 6.35
CA LEU A 23 -11.48 0.11 5.96
C LEU A 23 -11.09 -0.79 4.77
N MET A 24 -10.34 -0.29 3.79
CA MET A 24 -9.82 -1.13 2.71
C MET A 24 -8.86 -2.21 3.22
N LEU A 25 -7.99 -1.87 4.18
CA LEU A 25 -7.10 -2.84 4.81
C LEU A 25 -7.87 -3.90 5.61
N ALA A 26 -8.81 -3.48 6.46
CA ALA A 26 -9.60 -4.41 7.27
C ALA A 26 -10.46 -5.33 6.40
N THR A 27 -11.06 -4.80 5.32
CA THR A 27 -11.80 -5.64 4.36
C THR A 27 -10.89 -6.61 3.63
N LEU A 28 -9.71 -6.18 3.19
CA LEU A 28 -8.71 -7.07 2.61
C LEU A 28 -8.35 -8.21 3.57
N VAL A 29 -7.95 -7.89 4.81
CA VAL A 29 -7.54 -8.90 5.80
C VAL A 29 -8.71 -9.85 6.10
N ALA A 30 -9.92 -9.34 6.29
CA ALA A 30 -11.11 -10.17 6.49
C ALA A 30 -11.35 -11.12 5.30
N THR A 31 -11.29 -10.63 4.05
CA THR A 31 -11.54 -11.48 2.87
C THR A 31 -10.49 -12.58 2.71
N VAL A 32 -9.22 -12.25 2.94
CA VAL A 32 -8.11 -13.17 2.77
C VAL A 32 -8.07 -14.22 3.89
N THR A 33 -8.33 -13.81 5.13
CA THR A 33 -8.38 -14.73 6.29
C THR A 33 -9.63 -15.61 6.26
N TYR A 34 -10.76 -15.09 5.76
CA TYR A 34 -11.95 -15.89 5.49
C TYR A 34 -11.64 -17.00 4.49
N GLY A 35 -11.02 -16.69 3.35
CA GLY A 35 -10.60 -17.71 2.38
C GLY A 35 -9.59 -18.70 2.95
N GLY A 36 -8.58 -18.20 3.68
CA GLY A 36 -7.55 -19.04 4.31
C GLY A 36 -8.10 -20.00 5.38
N GLY A 37 -9.21 -19.64 6.03
CA GLY A 37 -9.86 -20.50 7.03
C GLY A 37 -10.41 -21.80 6.46
N PHE A 38 -10.77 -21.83 5.17
CA PHE A 38 -11.28 -23.02 4.48
C PHE A 38 -10.20 -23.77 3.70
N SER A 39 -8.95 -23.34 3.76
CA SER A 39 -7.82 -23.94 3.06
C SER A 39 -6.65 -24.08 4.04
N PRO A 40 -6.71 -25.05 4.96
CA PRO A 40 -5.70 -25.18 5.99
C PRO A 40 -4.33 -25.46 5.35
N PRO A 41 -3.25 -24.94 5.96
CA PRO A 41 -1.91 -25.10 5.42
C PRO A 41 -1.55 -26.59 5.33
N GLY A 42 -0.81 -26.94 4.28
CA GLY A 42 -0.36 -28.32 4.04
C GLY A 42 -1.44 -29.27 3.54
N GLY A 43 -2.62 -28.77 3.21
CA GLY A 43 -3.70 -29.54 2.61
C GLY A 43 -4.51 -30.34 3.63
N VAL A 44 -5.44 -31.12 3.08
CA VAL A 44 -6.38 -31.95 3.82
C VAL A 44 -6.32 -33.38 3.34
N TRP A 45 -6.63 -34.32 4.23
CA TRP A 45 -6.77 -35.72 3.90
C TRP A 45 -7.88 -35.92 2.87
N GLN A 46 -7.62 -36.71 1.82
CA GLN A 46 -8.61 -36.98 0.77
C GLN A 46 -9.52 -38.17 1.10
N ALA A 47 -9.05 -39.11 1.93
CA ALA A 47 -9.79 -40.30 2.34
C ALA A 47 -9.79 -40.45 3.87
N SER A 48 -10.81 -41.12 4.39
CA SER A 48 -10.91 -41.44 5.82
C SER A 48 -10.26 -42.79 6.10
N ILE A 49 -8.96 -42.79 6.35
CA ILE A 49 -8.15 -44.00 6.60
C ILE A 49 -7.38 -43.79 7.92
N ASP A 50 -6.91 -44.84 8.59
CA ASP A 50 -6.00 -44.75 9.75
C ASP A 50 -6.36 -43.73 10.85
N GLY A 51 -7.66 -43.55 11.14
CA GLY A 51 -8.16 -42.70 12.22
C GLY A 51 -8.21 -41.20 11.92
N HIS A 52 -7.90 -40.76 10.70
CA HIS A 52 -8.18 -39.40 10.23
C HIS A 52 -9.44 -39.37 9.35
N LEU A 53 -10.14 -38.25 9.34
CA LEU A 53 -11.31 -38.06 8.48
C LEU A 53 -10.93 -37.28 7.22
N ALA A 54 -11.54 -37.62 6.09
CA ALA A 54 -11.43 -36.82 4.89
C ALA A 54 -11.83 -35.36 5.18
N GLY A 55 -10.98 -34.41 4.79
CA GLY A 55 -11.13 -32.98 5.08
C GLY A 55 -10.35 -32.50 6.31
N ASP A 56 -9.87 -33.39 7.19
CA ASP A 56 -9.01 -32.98 8.30
C ASP A 56 -7.66 -32.43 7.79
N SER A 57 -7.13 -31.42 8.46
CA SER A 57 -5.83 -30.83 8.08
C SER A 57 -4.69 -31.80 8.35
N ILE A 58 -3.83 -32.01 7.36
CA ILE A 58 -2.65 -32.88 7.51
C ILE A 58 -1.62 -32.27 8.48
N VAL A 59 -1.55 -30.94 8.56
CA VAL A 59 -0.64 -30.22 9.46
C VAL A 59 -1.05 -30.37 10.92
N LEU A 60 -2.32 -30.64 11.22
CA LEU A 60 -2.78 -30.92 12.58
C LEU A 60 -2.03 -32.11 13.18
N ASN A 61 -1.87 -33.20 12.41
CA ASN A 61 -1.21 -34.42 12.86
C ASN A 61 0.33 -34.32 12.81
N THR A 62 0.89 -33.62 11.83
CA THR A 62 2.35 -33.56 11.64
C THR A 62 3.01 -32.46 12.47
N ASN A 63 2.33 -31.33 12.69
CA ASN A 63 2.82 -30.22 13.49
C ASN A 63 1.67 -29.42 14.11
N ASN A 64 1.11 -29.98 15.19
CA ASN A 64 -0.02 -29.39 15.91
C ASN A 64 0.23 -27.93 16.33
N LEU A 65 1.44 -27.59 16.79
CA LEU A 65 1.76 -26.23 17.21
C LEU A 65 1.62 -25.22 16.05
N ARG A 66 2.13 -25.56 14.85
CA ARG A 66 1.97 -24.68 13.68
C ARG A 66 0.53 -24.56 13.24
N TYR A 67 -0.20 -25.67 13.25
CA TYR A 67 -1.64 -25.65 12.95
C TYR A 67 -2.39 -24.70 13.90
N LEU A 68 -2.16 -24.83 15.21
CA LEU A 68 -2.83 -23.98 16.22
C LEU A 68 -2.47 -22.50 16.06
N VAL A 69 -1.20 -22.18 15.84
CA VAL A 69 -0.78 -20.78 15.58
C VAL A 69 -1.48 -20.25 14.33
N PHE A 70 -1.46 -21.00 13.22
CA PHE A 70 -2.17 -20.59 12.02
C PHE A 70 -3.67 -20.36 12.28
N PHE A 71 -4.34 -21.35 12.87
CA PHE A 71 -5.78 -21.33 13.10
C PHE A 71 -6.22 -20.16 13.96
N TYR A 72 -5.60 -19.99 15.14
CA TYR A 72 -5.97 -18.91 16.06
C TYR A 72 -5.56 -17.54 15.55
N CYS A 73 -4.37 -17.38 14.96
CA CYS A 73 -3.96 -16.10 14.40
C CYS A 73 -4.83 -15.69 13.20
N ASN A 74 -5.19 -16.65 12.32
CA ASN A 74 -6.07 -16.39 11.19
C ASN A 74 -7.49 -16.01 11.64
N ALA A 75 -8.06 -16.75 12.59
CA ALA A 75 -9.38 -16.47 13.16
C ALA A 75 -9.40 -15.13 13.90
N PHE A 76 -8.35 -14.81 14.66
CA PHE A 76 -8.24 -13.53 15.36
C PHE A 76 -8.13 -12.37 14.36
N ALA A 77 -7.34 -12.50 13.30
CA ALA A 77 -7.24 -11.48 12.24
C ALA A 77 -8.60 -11.27 11.56
N LEU A 78 -9.34 -12.33 11.23
CA LEU A 78 -10.70 -12.21 10.71
C LEU A 78 -11.63 -11.45 11.68
N ALA A 79 -11.69 -11.89 12.94
CA ALA A 79 -12.58 -11.32 13.94
C ALA A 79 -12.24 -9.85 14.25
N SER A 80 -10.95 -9.54 14.41
CA SER A 80 -10.48 -8.18 14.66
C SER A 80 -10.69 -7.26 13.46
N SER A 81 -10.48 -7.74 12.23
CA SER A 81 -10.81 -6.98 11.00
C SER A 81 -12.29 -6.65 10.90
N VAL A 82 -13.19 -7.60 11.16
CA VAL A 82 -14.65 -7.35 11.20
C VAL A 82 -15.00 -6.36 12.30
N LEU A 83 -14.40 -6.49 13.48
CA LEU A 83 -14.60 -5.56 14.58
C LEU A 83 -14.12 -4.14 14.23
N VAL A 84 -12.97 -4.00 13.55
CA VAL A 84 -12.49 -2.71 13.03
C VAL A 84 -13.52 -2.10 12.06
N ILE A 85 -14.06 -2.88 11.12
CA ILE A 85 -15.07 -2.42 10.15
C ILE A 85 -16.33 -1.92 10.88
N VAL A 86 -16.86 -2.72 11.81
CA VAL A 86 -18.05 -2.37 12.59
C VAL A 86 -17.80 -1.14 13.46
N LEU A 87 -16.67 -1.09 14.17
CA LEU A 87 -16.30 0.07 15.00
C LEU A 87 -16.17 1.34 14.17
N PHE A 88 -15.60 1.27 12.96
CA PHE A 88 -15.54 2.41 12.05
C PHE A 88 -16.92 2.82 11.54
N LEU A 89 -17.82 1.88 11.25
CA LEU A 89 -19.19 2.17 10.86
C LEU A 89 -19.93 2.89 12.00
N LEU A 90 -19.87 2.35 13.21
CA LEU A 90 -20.47 2.92 14.42
C LEU A 90 -19.90 4.31 14.75
N LEU A 91 -18.57 4.47 14.70
CA LEU A 91 -17.92 5.77 14.92
C LEU A 91 -18.44 6.82 13.93
N SER A 92 -18.82 6.41 12.74
CA SER A 92 -19.25 7.32 11.67
C SER A 92 -20.72 7.71 11.76
N ILE A 93 -21.53 6.87 12.40
CA ILE A 93 -22.91 7.20 12.79
C ILE A 93 -22.86 8.14 13.99
N ASP A 94 -22.09 7.80 15.03
CA ASP A 94 -21.97 8.61 16.25
C ASP A 94 -21.34 10.01 16.01
N LEU A 95 -20.51 10.13 14.98
CA LEU A 95 -19.94 11.40 14.50
C LEU A 95 -21.01 12.40 14.02
N ILE A 96 -22.21 11.92 13.68
CA ILE A 96 -23.36 12.76 13.30
C ILE A 96 -24.06 13.30 14.56
N GLU A 97 -23.95 12.62 15.71
CA GLU A 97 -24.71 12.95 16.92
C GLU A 97 -23.90 13.62 18.05
N LYS A 98 -22.66 13.21 18.38
CA LYS A 98 -21.93 13.78 19.55
C LYS A 98 -20.40 13.81 19.40
N LYS A 99 -19.78 14.97 19.71
CA LYS A 99 -18.36 15.28 19.45
C LYS A 99 -17.38 14.85 20.57
N GLU A 100 -17.84 14.58 21.79
CA GLU A 100 -16.94 14.49 22.97
C GLU A 100 -16.48 13.07 23.37
N VAL A 101 -17.15 11.98 22.96
CA VAL A 101 -16.79 10.59 23.37
C VAL A 101 -15.76 9.94 22.42
N VAL A 102 -15.30 10.67 21.41
CA VAL A 102 -14.52 10.13 20.28
C VAL A 102 -13.13 9.61 20.71
N TRP A 103 -12.50 10.25 21.70
CA TRP A 103 -11.13 9.89 22.14
C TRP A 103 -11.05 8.56 22.90
N ILE A 104 -12.09 8.20 23.66
CA ILE A 104 -12.14 6.93 24.41
C ILE A 104 -12.22 5.74 23.44
N ARG A 105 -12.84 5.92 22.26
CA ARG A 105 -13.01 4.86 21.26
C ARG A 105 -11.82 4.66 20.31
N ILE A 106 -10.95 5.66 20.15
CA ILE A 106 -9.82 5.58 19.20
C ILE A 106 -8.63 4.79 19.75
N LYS A 107 -8.35 4.86 21.06
CA LYS A 107 -7.28 4.08 21.68
C LYS A 107 -7.43 2.56 21.50
N PRO A 108 -8.59 1.93 21.82
CA PRO A 108 -8.78 0.50 21.60
C PRO A 108 -8.75 0.15 20.11
N LEU A 109 -9.25 1.03 19.23
CA LEU A 109 -9.18 0.83 17.78
C LEU A 109 -7.74 0.71 17.27
N ARG A 110 -6.84 1.59 17.71
CA ARG A 110 -5.42 1.52 17.31
C ARG A 110 -4.74 0.24 17.77
N VAL A 111 -5.01 -0.18 19.01
CA VAL A 111 -4.49 -1.46 19.55
C VAL A 111 -5.02 -2.62 18.73
N LEU A 112 -6.32 -2.63 18.43
CA LEU A 112 -6.97 -3.68 17.64
C LEU A 112 -6.35 -3.80 16.25
N MET A 113 -6.08 -2.68 15.57
CA MET A 113 -5.46 -2.68 14.24
C MET A 113 -4.02 -3.20 14.24
N VAL A 114 -3.24 -2.92 15.29
CA VAL A 114 -1.88 -3.48 15.42
C VAL A 114 -1.94 -4.98 15.68
N LEU A 115 -2.83 -5.41 16.58
CA LEU A 115 -3.05 -6.83 16.87
C LEU A 115 -3.57 -7.61 15.66
N ASP A 116 -4.45 -7.01 14.86
CA ASP A 116 -4.95 -7.56 13.59
C ASP A 116 -3.80 -7.85 12.63
N LEU A 117 -2.93 -6.87 12.40
CA LEU A 117 -1.77 -7.03 11.52
C LEU A 117 -0.73 -8.03 12.04
N LEU A 118 -0.45 -8.03 13.34
CA LEU A 118 0.46 -9.01 13.94
C LEU A 118 -0.10 -10.43 13.82
N SER A 119 -1.40 -10.60 14.02
CA SER A 119 -2.08 -11.89 13.87
C SER A 119 -2.12 -12.32 12.40
N PHE A 120 -2.38 -11.40 11.47
CA PHE A 120 -2.34 -11.68 10.04
C PHE A 120 -0.94 -12.14 9.57
N MET A 121 0.11 -11.48 10.05
CA MET A 121 1.50 -11.88 9.81
C MET A 121 1.81 -13.24 10.46
N GLY A 122 1.40 -13.46 11.71
CA GLY A 122 1.58 -14.72 12.42
C GLY A 122 0.91 -15.91 11.72
N ALA A 123 -0.33 -15.70 11.23
CA ALA A 123 -1.05 -16.69 10.44
C ALA A 123 -0.27 -17.04 9.16
N TYR A 124 0.17 -16.03 8.39
CA TYR A 124 0.97 -16.27 7.20
C TYR A 124 2.26 -17.02 7.51
N ALA A 125 2.99 -16.65 8.57
CA ALA A 125 4.22 -17.33 8.95
C ALA A 125 3.98 -18.80 9.31
N ALA A 126 2.99 -19.08 10.15
CA ALA A 126 2.68 -20.43 10.58
C ALA A 126 2.18 -21.31 9.42
N GLY A 127 1.35 -20.74 8.53
CA GLY A 127 0.76 -21.49 7.42
C GLY A 127 1.68 -21.70 6.23
N SER A 128 2.60 -20.78 5.95
CA SER A 128 3.51 -20.88 4.80
C SER A 128 4.80 -21.66 5.08
N CYS A 129 5.26 -21.71 6.34
CA CYS A 129 6.54 -22.33 6.69
C CYS A 129 6.44 -23.85 6.88
N ARG A 130 7.44 -24.59 6.39
CA ARG A 130 7.48 -26.06 6.41
C ARG A 130 8.76 -26.61 7.01
N ASP A 131 9.89 -26.03 6.65
CA ASP A 131 11.20 -26.42 7.13
C ASP A 131 11.83 -25.32 7.98
N MET A 132 12.86 -25.68 8.74
CA MET A 132 13.59 -24.74 9.61
C MET A 132 14.06 -23.50 8.85
N LEU A 133 14.57 -23.66 7.62
CA LEU A 133 15.02 -22.55 6.77
C LEU A 133 13.88 -21.58 6.43
N SER A 134 12.72 -22.10 6.03
CA SER A 134 11.55 -21.28 5.72
C SER A 134 11.05 -20.51 6.95
N THR A 135 11.04 -21.17 8.12
CA THR A 135 10.66 -20.53 9.39
C THR A 135 11.62 -19.42 9.78
N VAL A 136 12.94 -19.67 9.70
CA VAL A 136 13.97 -18.66 10.01
C VAL A 136 13.89 -17.49 9.03
N TYR A 137 13.77 -17.76 7.74
CA TYR A 137 13.66 -16.72 6.72
C TYR A 137 12.45 -15.82 6.96
N THR A 138 11.26 -16.40 7.14
CA THR A 138 10.03 -15.64 7.34
C THR A 138 10.07 -14.86 8.64
N SER A 139 10.56 -15.44 9.75
CA SER A 139 10.63 -14.74 11.04
C SER A 139 11.61 -13.58 11.01
N VAL A 140 12.79 -13.76 10.40
CA VAL A 140 13.78 -12.69 10.21
C VAL A 140 13.20 -11.57 9.34
N LEU A 141 12.53 -11.92 8.24
CA LEU A 141 11.94 -10.92 7.34
C LEU A 141 10.80 -10.14 8.03
N MET A 142 9.98 -10.80 8.83
CA MET A 142 8.94 -10.16 9.63
C MET A 142 9.53 -9.22 10.68
N ALA A 143 10.54 -9.67 11.42
CA ALA A 143 11.23 -8.85 12.41
C ALA A 143 11.89 -7.62 11.75
N ALA A 144 12.57 -7.81 10.61
CA ALA A 144 13.17 -6.73 9.84
C ALA A 144 12.11 -5.72 9.35
N GLY A 145 10.99 -6.19 8.82
CA GLY A 145 9.89 -5.31 8.40
C GLY A 145 9.32 -4.47 9.56
N VAL A 146 9.04 -5.10 10.70
CA VAL A 146 8.58 -4.38 11.90
C VAL A 146 9.63 -3.38 12.36
N PHE A 147 10.91 -3.76 12.36
CA PHE A 147 12.00 -2.87 12.73
C PHE A 147 12.10 -1.66 11.79
N ILE A 148 12.05 -1.87 10.46
CA ILE A 148 12.04 -0.78 9.46
C ILE A 148 10.84 0.16 9.70
N TYR A 149 9.66 -0.39 9.96
CA TYR A 149 8.49 0.44 10.27
C TYR A 149 8.71 1.29 11.53
N LEU A 150 9.24 0.70 12.61
CA LEU A 150 9.51 1.40 13.85
C LEU A 150 10.59 2.47 13.68
N THR A 151 11.69 2.19 12.95
CA THR A 151 12.74 3.19 12.69
C THR A 151 12.20 4.37 11.90
N VAL A 152 11.34 4.13 10.90
CA VAL A 152 10.64 5.20 10.16
C VAL A 152 9.76 6.01 11.11
N GLN A 153 8.95 5.37 11.95
CA GLN A 153 8.07 6.08 12.89
C GLN A 153 8.85 6.91 13.92
N VAL A 154 9.95 6.36 14.44
CA VAL A 154 10.86 7.07 15.35
C VAL A 154 11.51 8.24 14.62
N ALA A 155 12.12 8.03 13.44
CA ALA A 155 12.76 9.08 12.66
C ALA A 155 11.81 10.26 12.35
N LEU A 156 10.53 9.97 12.07
CA LEU A 156 9.51 11.00 11.89
C LEU A 156 9.18 11.74 13.18
N ALA A 157 9.12 11.03 14.32
CA ALA A 157 8.90 11.66 15.61
C ALA A 157 10.07 12.59 15.99
N TRP A 158 11.31 12.19 15.70
CA TRP A 158 12.49 13.05 15.86
C TRP A 158 12.46 14.25 14.90
N ALA A 159 12.18 14.01 13.63
CA ALA A 159 12.05 15.05 12.61
C ALA A 159 10.98 16.10 12.96
N SER A 160 9.87 15.69 13.57
CA SER A 160 8.81 16.62 14.00
C SER A 160 9.22 17.57 15.14
N ARG A 161 10.40 17.39 15.75
CA ARG A 161 10.96 18.29 16.76
C ARG A 161 11.84 19.40 16.18
N THR A 162 12.23 19.32 14.90
CA THR A 162 13.00 20.39 14.25
C THR A 162 12.06 21.40 13.61
N PRO A 163 12.07 22.69 14.01
CA PRO A 163 11.26 23.72 13.35
C PRO A 163 11.75 23.90 11.90
N GLU A 164 10.82 23.75 10.95
CA GLU A 164 11.06 23.89 9.51
C GLU A 164 11.21 25.38 9.15
N PRO A 165 12.20 25.78 8.34
CA PRO A 165 12.20 27.08 7.70
C PRO A 165 11.10 27.10 6.64
N SER A 166 10.18 28.07 6.72
CA SER A 166 9.07 28.21 5.77
C SER A 166 9.57 28.37 4.33
N LEU A 167 9.54 27.28 3.56
CA LEU A 167 9.63 27.32 2.11
C LEU A 167 8.34 27.93 1.51
N PRO A 168 8.41 28.59 0.34
CA PRO A 168 7.27 29.33 -0.20
C PRO A 168 6.10 28.37 -0.47
N ALA A 169 4.95 28.73 0.08
CA ALA A 169 3.68 28.05 -0.11
C ALA A 169 3.15 28.28 -1.53
N GLU A 170 3.77 27.63 -2.51
CA GLU A 170 3.19 27.39 -3.82
C GLU A 170 3.38 25.90 -4.13
N GLN A 171 2.69 25.05 -3.36
CA GLN A 171 2.56 23.64 -3.68
C GLN A 171 1.71 23.55 -4.96
N ASP A 172 2.39 23.38 -6.09
CA ASP A 172 1.75 23.25 -7.39
C ASP A 172 0.66 22.17 -7.34
N ASN A 173 -0.59 22.54 -7.66
CA ASN A 173 -1.77 21.67 -7.49
C ASN A 173 -1.63 20.31 -8.21
N ILE A 174 -0.77 20.29 -9.24
CA ILE A 174 -0.41 19.14 -10.04
C ILE A 174 0.34 18.09 -9.21
N THR A 175 1.25 18.52 -8.33
CA THR A 175 2.08 17.63 -7.50
C THR A 175 1.25 16.88 -6.46
N VAL A 176 0.39 17.60 -5.73
CA VAL A 176 -0.54 17.04 -4.74
C VAL A 176 -1.49 16.03 -5.41
N LYS A 177 -2.04 16.38 -6.57
CA LYS A 177 -2.94 15.51 -7.33
C LYS A 177 -2.23 14.23 -7.82
N LEU A 178 -0.95 14.32 -8.19
CA LEU A 178 -0.14 13.18 -8.61
C LEU A 178 0.17 12.25 -7.42
N GLU A 179 0.51 12.79 -6.26
CA GLU A 179 0.76 11.99 -5.05
C GLU A 179 -0.48 11.25 -4.56
N GLU A 180 -1.66 11.88 -4.64
CA GLU A 180 -2.92 11.22 -4.31
C GLU A 180 -3.21 10.05 -5.27
N ARG A 181 -2.98 10.26 -6.58
CA ARG A 181 -3.11 9.20 -7.59
C ARG A 181 -2.12 8.07 -7.35
N LEU A 182 -0.86 8.39 -7.08
CA LEU A 182 0.18 7.41 -6.77
C LEU A 182 -0.20 6.59 -5.55
N ARG A 183 -0.66 7.23 -4.47
CA ARG A 183 -1.13 6.54 -3.25
C ARG A 183 -2.23 5.53 -3.56
N LYS A 184 -3.23 5.90 -4.37
CA LYS A 184 -4.32 5.00 -4.75
C LYS A 184 -3.79 3.77 -5.51
N VAL A 185 -2.88 3.98 -6.46
CA VAL A 185 -2.25 2.90 -7.23
C VAL A 185 -1.40 2.00 -6.34
N LEU A 186 -0.60 2.58 -5.43
CA LEU A 186 0.25 1.81 -4.52
C LEU A 186 -0.55 0.97 -3.54
N ILE A 187 -1.63 1.50 -2.99
CA ILE A 187 -2.51 0.72 -2.11
C ILE A 187 -3.15 -0.40 -2.91
N LEU A 188 -3.66 -0.13 -4.12
CA LEU A 188 -4.23 -1.17 -4.98
C LEU A 188 -3.22 -2.28 -5.30
N LEU A 189 -1.98 -1.92 -5.66
CA LEU A 189 -0.90 -2.87 -5.92
C LEU A 189 -0.60 -3.70 -4.68
N ALA A 190 -0.48 -3.06 -3.51
CA ALA A 190 -0.14 -3.73 -2.28
C ALA A 190 -1.28 -4.63 -1.75
N THR A 191 -2.54 -4.20 -1.84
CA THR A 191 -3.68 -5.02 -1.44
C THR A 191 -3.83 -6.23 -2.37
N PHE A 192 -3.66 -6.02 -3.68
CA PHE A 192 -3.60 -7.10 -4.67
C PHE A 192 -2.51 -8.10 -4.31
N ALA A 193 -1.28 -7.62 -4.12
CA ALA A 193 -0.12 -8.44 -3.80
C ALA A 193 -0.31 -9.22 -2.49
N VAL A 194 -0.77 -8.58 -1.41
CA VAL A 194 -1.09 -9.24 -0.14
C VAL A 194 -2.10 -10.38 -0.34
N SER A 195 -3.18 -10.13 -1.09
CA SER A 195 -4.21 -11.14 -1.33
C SER A 195 -3.66 -12.39 -2.01
N ILE A 196 -2.98 -12.21 -3.15
CA ILE A 196 -2.49 -13.35 -3.93
C ILE A 196 -1.32 -14.07 -3.24
N THR A 197 -0.46 -13.34 -2.55
CA THR A 197 0.71 -13.92 -1.88
C THR A 197 0.32 -14.68 -0.62
N TYR A 198 -0.72 -14.22 0.11
CA TYR A 198 -1.28 -14.95 1.24
C TYR A 198 -1.87 -16.29 0.79
N VAL A 199 -2.77 -16.25 -0.20
CA VAL A 199 -3.45 -17.46 -0.71
C VAL A 199 -2.44 -18.48 -1.25
N SER A 200 -1.48 -18.04 -2.06
CA SER A 200 -0.45 -18.90 -2.63
C SER A 200 0.64 -19.32 -1.62
N GLY A 201 0.81 -18.58 -0.52
CA GLY A 201 1.68 -18.98 0.58
C GLY A 201 1.15 -20.20 1.33
N LEU A 202 -0.18 -20.28 1.47
CA LEU A 202 -0.87 -21.43 2.06
C LEU A 202 -0.95 -22.61 1.08
N ASN A 203 -1.18 -22.32 -0.21
CA ASN A 203 -1.38 -23.31 -1.27
C ASN A 203 -0.18 -23.34 -2.23
N LEU A 204 0.73 -24.29 -2.03
CA LEU A 204 1.94 -24.35 -2.83
C LEU A 204 1.69 -24.80 -4.27
N PRO A 205 2.56 -24.36 -5.20
CA PRO A 205 2.60 -24.91 -6.53
C PRO A 205 2.66 -26.44 -6.47
N GLY A 206 1.73 -27.08 -7.17
CA GLY A 206 1.62 -28.53 -7.28
C GLY A 206 1.06 -29.29 -6.08
N GLY A 207 0.64 -28.61 -5.01
CA GLY A 207 -0.11 -29.23 -3.90
C GLY A 207 0.74 -29.98 -2.86
N PHE A 208 0.06 -30.82 -2.08
CA PHE A 208 0.61 -31.50 -0.90
C PHE A 208 0.38 -33.01 -0.99
N TRP A 209 1.34 -33.77 -0.46
CA TRP A 209 1.18 -35.21 -0.28
C TRP A 209 0.25 -35.51 0.90
N ASP A 210 -0.70 -36.40 0.67
CA ASP A 210 -1.63 -36.92 1.66
C ASP A 210 -1.31 -38.37 2.08
N ASN A 211 -0.17 -38.92 1.67
CA ASN A 211 0.28 -40.25 2.08
C ASN A 211 1.80 -40.30 2.29
N THR A 212 2.29 -41.43 2.83
CA THR A 212 3.72 -41.69 3.05
C THR A 212 4.33 -42.65 2.03
N GLU A 213 3.54 -43.09 1.04
CA GLU A 213 4.01 -44.00 0.00
C GLU A 213 5.18 -43.36 -0.77
N GLY A 214 6.18 -44.15 -1.14
CA GLY A 214 7.37 -43.64 -1.82
C GLY A 214 8.34 -42.82 -0.95
N GLY A 215 8.14 -42.78 0.38
CA GLY A 215 9.03 -42.08 1.32
C GLY A 215 8.77 -40.56 1.42
N HIS A 216 7.62 -40.11 0.93
CA HIS A 216 7.22 -38.71 0.99
C HIS A 216 6.79 -38.30 2.41
N ARG A 217 6.97 -37.01 2.73
CA ARG A 217 6.50 -36.42 3.99
C ARG A 217 5.04 -36.01 3.87
N LEU A 218 4.21 -36.44 4.82
CA LEU A 218 2.82 -36.01 4.97
C LEU A 218 2.70 -34.49 5.05
N GLY A 219 1.80 -33.90 4.26
CA GLY A 219 1.63 -32.44 4.15
C GLY A 219 2.83 -31.72 3.54
N GLY A 220 3.83 -32.47 3.07
CA GLY A 220 4.97 -31.99 2.33
C GLY A 220 4.55 -31.54 0.94
N ALA A 221 5.22 -30.52 0.41
CA ALA A 221 4.97 -30.05 -0.94
C ALA A 221 5.36 -31.12 -1.97
N ILE A 222 4.52 -31.33 -2.99
CA ILE A 222 4.76 -32.37 -4.01
C ILE A 222 6.03 -32.08 -4.81
N LEU A 223 6.37 -30.81 -5.06
CA LEU A 223 7.57 -30.41 -5.82
C LEU A 223 8.90 -30.45 -5.03
N ILE A 224 8.98 -31.18 -3.92
CA ILE A 224 10.18 -31.15 -3.07
C ILE A 224 11.38 -31.93 -3.65
N ASP A 225 11.18 -32.78 -4.66
CA ASP A 225 12.22 -33.67 -5.20
C ASP A 225 12.98 -33.11 -6.42
N GLY A 226 14.30 -33.30 -6.43
CA GLY A 226 15.19 -33.00 -7.57
C GLY A 226 15.32 -31.51 -7.93
N ARG A 227 15.31 -31.19 -9.25
CA ARG A 227 15.40 -29.80 -9.77
C ARG A 227 14.21 -28.91 -9.38
N HIS A 228 13.13 -29.50 -8.88
CA HIS A 228 11.92 -28.78 -8.50
C HIS A 228 12.03 -28.10 -7.12
N LYS A 229 12.92 -28.58 -6.24
CA LYS A 229 13.19 -27.97 -4.93
C LYS A 229 13.70 -26.54 -5.02
N ALA A 230 14.59 -26.26 -5.97
CA ALA A 230 15.13 -24.91 -6.18
C ALA A 230 14.04 -23.93 -6.62
N ARG A 231 13.09 -24.39 -7.45
CA ARG A 231 11.95 -23.58 -7.89
C ARG A 231 10.97 -23.34 -6.75
N LEU A 232 10.65 -24.37 -5.97
CA LEU A 232 9.78 -24.22 -4.81
C LEU A 232 10.37 -23.25 -3.78
N THR A 233 11.69 -23.33 -3.57
CA THR A 233 12.42 -22.41 -2.68
C THR A 233 12.38 -20.98 -3.21
N THR A 234 12.62 -20.79 -4.51
CA THR A 234 12.53 -19.48 -5.18
C THR A 234 11.13 -18.90 -5.08
N PHE A 235 10.11 -19.72 -5.40
CA PHE A 235 8.70 -19.36 -5.24
C PHE A 235 8.44 -18.87 -3.82
N PHE A 236 8.84 -19.64 -2.81
CA PHE A 236 8.61 -19.30 -1.41
C PHE A 236 9.27 -17.97 -1.02
N ILE A 237 10.56 -17.81 -1.28
CA ILE A 237 11.33 -16.60 -0.96
C ILE A 237 10.69 -15.38 -1.61
N CYS A 238 10.42 -15.46 -2.92
CA CYS A 238 9.80 -14.38 -3.67
C CYS A 238 8.37 -14.10 -3.16
N ASN A 239 7.55 -15.12 -2.94
CA ASN A 239 6.18 -14.94 -2.49
C ASN A 239 6.12 -14.26 -1.11
N THR A 240 6.96 -14.70 -0.17
CA THR A 240 7.04 -14.13 1.18
C THR A 240 7.64 -12.73 1.16
N THR A 241 8.62 -12.46 0.30
CA THR A 241 9.13 -11.08 0.09
C THR A 241 8.04 -10.16 -0.44
N ALA A 242 7.26 -10.60 -1.43
CA ALA A 242 6.17 -9.82 -2.00
C ALA A 242 5.08 -9.53 -0.95
N PHE A 243 4.68 -10.54 -0.15
CA PHE A 243 3.73 -10.36 0.95
C PHE A 243 4.22 -9.29 1.94
N MET A 244 5.45 -9.44 2.44
CA MET A 244 6.03 -8.56 3.45
C MET A 244 6.26 -7.14 2.94
N ALA A 245 6.83 -6.98 1.75
CA ALA A 245 7.04 -5.68 1.14
C ALA A 245 5.70 -4.96 0.88
N SER A 246 4.65 -5.69 0.52
CA SER A 246 3.30 -5.12 0.32
C SER A 246 2.68 -4.64 1.62
N LEU A 247 2.82 -5.40 2.71
CA LEU A 247 2.40 -4.94 4.04
C LEU A 247 3.17 -3.69 4.48
N LEU A 248 4.48 -3.62 4.23
CA LEU A 248 5.26 -2.41 4.50
C LEU A 248 4.78 -1.21 3.70
N ILE A 249 4.47 -1.37 2.42
CA ILE A 249 3.87 -0.31 1.58
C ILE A 249 2.56 0.18 2.21
N ILE A 250 1.67 -0.73 2.60
CA ILE A 250 0.40 -0.37 3.26
C ILE A 250 0.68 0.41 4.55
N MET A 251 1.53 -0.09 5.45
CA MET A 251 1.85 0.59 6.71
C MET A 251 2.41 1.99 6.50
N LEU A 252 3.33 2.14 5.55
CA LEU A 252 3.93 3.44 5.22
C LEU A 252 2.93 4.39 4.56
N LEU A 253 1.96 3.88 3.81
CA LEU A 253 0.89 4.71 3.22
C LEU A 253 -0.15 5.14 4.26
N LEU A 254 -0.36 4.31 5.29
CA LEU A 254 -1.26 4.58 6.40
C LEU A 254 -0.68 5.59 7.42
N GLY A 255 0.64 5.75 7.52
CA GLY A 255 1.24 6.74 8.42
C GLY A 255 0.92 8.20 8.03
N ARG A 256 0.24 8.95 8.92
CA ARG A 256 -0.19 10.34 8.66
C ARG A 256 0.92 11.38 8.89
N LYS A 257 1.88 11.11 9.78
CA LYS A 257 3.08 11.95 10.00
C LYS A 257 4.08 11.91 8.83
N LEU A 258 3.90 10.98 7.90
CA LEU A 258 4.73 10.83 6.69
C LEU A 258 4.32 11.79 5.56
N HIS A 259 3.34 12.66 5.77
CA HIS A 259 2.83 13.54 4.71
C HIS A 259 3.69 14.81 4.51
N GLU A 260 4.42 15.24 5.54
CA GLU A 260 5.17 16.52 5.52
C GLU A 260 6.64 16.41 5.11
N ARG A 261 7.22 15.20 5.00
CA ARG A 261 8.64 15.03 4.60
C ARG A 261 8.81 14.01 3.47
N THR A 262 8.99 14.55 2.27
CA THR A 262 8.80 13.84 0.98
C THR A 262 10.04 13.08 0.49
N THR A 263 11.24 13.39 0.98
CA THR A 263 12.50 12.87 0.40
C THR A 263 12.86 11.44 0.85
N VAL A 264 12.90 11.14 2.15
CA VAL A 264 13.27 9.79 2.68
C VAL A 264 12.22 8.73 2.31
N ARG A 265 10.94 9.11 2.31
CA ARG A 265 9.81 8.23 1.95
C ARG A 265 9.88 7.76 0.50
N SER A 266 10.35 8.60 -0.42
CA SER A 266 10.34 8.29 -1.86
C SER A 266 11.24 7.11 -2.21
N ARG A 267 12.44 7.04 -1.62
CA ARG A 267 13.42 5.98 -1.89
C ARG A 267 13.02 4.64 -1.27
N GLU A 268 12.57 4.64 -0.02
CA GLU A 268 12.12 3.43 0.68
C GLU A 268 10.84 2.86 0.06
N MET A 269 9.84 3.71 -0.24
CA MET A 269 8.63 3.26 -0.94
C MET A 269 8.95 2.74 -2.34
N PHE A 270 9.84 3.40 -3.08
CA PHE A 270 10.26 2.93 -4.40
C PHE A 270 10.97 1.57 -4.31
N GLY A 271 11.86 1.40 -3.32
CA GLY A 271 12.51 0.12 -3.03
C GLY A 271 11.51 -0.99 -2.76
N CYS A 272 10.49 -0.73 -1.92
CA CYS A 272 9.43 -1.71 -1.66
C CYS A 272 8.61 -2.04 -2.92
N VAL A 273 8.29 -1.05 -3.76
CA VAL A 273 7.55 -1.28 -5.01
C VAL A 273 8.34 -2.16 -5.97
N VAL A 274 9.63 -1.89 -6.15
CA VAL A 274 10.51 -2.73 -6.97
C VAL A 274 10.59 -4.13 -6.37
N ALA A 275 10.76 -4.26 -5.05
CA ALA A 275 10.77 -5.55 -4.37
C ALA A 275 9.46 -6.32 -4.60
N VAL A 276 8.29 -5.70 -4.47
CA VAL A 276 6.99 -6.32 -4.73
C VAL A 276 6.89 -6.80 -6.18
N LEU A 277 7.22 -5.97 -7.15
CA LEU A 277 7.11 -6.33 -8.57
C LEU A 277 8.07 -7.47 -8.94
N LEU A 278 9.34 -7.36 -8.58
CA LEU A 278 10.34 -8.41 -8.87
C LEU A 278 9.97 -9.73 -8.18
N SER A 279 9.52 -9.65 -6.94
CA SER A 279 9.17 -10.82 -6.15
C SER A 279 7.86 -11.47 -6.61
N LEU A 280 6.85 -10.71 -7.02
CA LEU A 280 5.64 -11.27 -7.64
C LEU A 280 5.95 -12.03 -8.92
N VAL A 281 6.81 -11.46 -9.76
CA VAL A 281 7.21 -12.04 -11.04
C VAL A 281 8.05 -13.29 -10.81
N GLY A 282 9.01 -13.22 -9.86
CA GLY A 282 9.81 -14.37 -9.47
C GLY A 282 8.96 -15.51 -8.90
N ALA A 283 8.00 -15.20 -8.03
CA ALA A 283 7.06 -16.17 -7.50
C ALA A 283 6.21 -16.79 -8.61
N TYR A 284 5.60 -15.96 -9.46
CA TYR A 284 4.79 -16.45 -10.57
C TYR A 284 5.60 -17.34 -11.53
N ALA A 285 6.80 -16.91 -11.93
CA ALA A 285 7.65 -17.67 -12.84
C ALA A 285 8.09 -19.01 -12.23
N ALA A 286 8.49 -19.02 -10.95
CA ALA A 286 8.92 -20.23 -10.26
C ALA A 286 7.77 -21.19 -9.92
N GLY A 287 6.57 -20.66 -9.65
CA GLY A 287 5.39 -21.45 -9.29
C GLY A 287 4.58 -21.97 -10.47
N SER A 288 4.49 -21.21 -11.57
CA SER A 288 3.64 -21.58 -12.72
C SER A 288 4.34 -22.47 -13.76
N CYS A 289 5.64 -22.26 -14.00
CA CYS A 289 6.34 -22.87 -15.12
C CYS A 289 7.04 -24.17 -14.69
N ARG A 290 6.61 -25.30 -15.27
CA ARG A 290 7.28 -26.60 -15.06
C ARG A 290 8.46 -26.82 -16.00
N GLU A 291 8.64 -25.99 -17.03
CA GLU A 291 9.73 -26.08 -18.01
C GLU A 291 10.58 -24.80 -18.03
N ALA A 292 11.90 -24.92 -18.19
CA ALA A 292 12.80 -23.76 -18.05
C ALA A 292 12.60 -22.69 -19.14
N GLY A 293 12.22 -23.10 -20.36
CA GLY A 293 12.00 -22.19 -21.48
C GLY A 293 10.79 -21.26 -21.27
N THR A 294 9.71 -21.78 -20.68
CA THR A 294 8.50 -20.99 -20.39
C THR A 294 8.75 -20.01 -19.24
N THR A 295 9.55 -20.39 -18.24
CA THR A 295 10.02 -19.48 -17.18
C THR A 295 10.80 -18.30 -17.75
N VAL A 296 11.74 -18.57 -18.68
CA VAL A 296 12.54 -17.53 -19.33
C VAL A 296 11.66 -16.59 -20.17
N TYR A 297 10.71 -17.14 -20.92
CA TYR A 297 9.76 -16.35 -21.70
C TYR A 297 8.96 -15.37 -20.82
N VAL A 298 8.36 -15.84 -19.72
CA VAL A 298 7.57 -15.01 -18.79
C VAL A 298 8.43 -13.90 -18.17
N VAL A 299 9.65 -14.24 -17.72
CA VAL A 299 10.58 -13.27 -17.14
C VAL A 299 11.00 -12.22 -18.17
N LEU A 300 11.29 -12.62 -19.42
CA LEU A 300 11.67 -11.70 -20.49
C LEU A 300 10.53 -10.76 -20.88
N VAL A 301 9.29 -11.24 -21.00
CA VAL A 301 8.12 -10.39 -21.31
C VAL A 301 7.95 -9.32 -20.23
N VAL A 302 8.09 -9.70 -18.96
CA VAL A 302 7.96 -8.77 -17.84
C VAL A 302 9.12 -7.77 -17.80
N ILE A 303 10.37 -8.24 -17.96
CA ILE A 303 11.55 -7.36 -17.98
C ILE A 303 11.48 -6.39 -19.16
N ALA A 304 11.07 -6.85 -20.34
CA ALA A 304 10.92 -5.99 -21.52
C ALA A 304 9.81 -4.94 -21.31
N GLY A 305 8.67 -5.31 -20.73
CA GLY A 305 7.56 -4.39 -20.49
C GLY A 305 7.78 -3.39 -19.34
N LEU A 306 8.40 -3.84 -18.25
CA LEU A 306 8.57 -3.03 -17.03
C LEU A 306 9.94 -2.38 -16.91
N GLY A 307 10.99 -3.02 -17.42
CA GLY A 307 12.39 -2.60 -17.21
C GLY A 307 12.69 -1.21 -17.76
N GLU A 308 12.30 -0.93 -19.00
CA GLU A 308 12.51 0.40 -19.61
C GLU A 308 11.73 1.50 -18.85
N LYS A 309 10.51 1.19 -18.41
CA LYS A 309 9.65 2.14 -17.70
C LYS A 309 10.14 2.39 -16.27
N LEU A 310 10.50 1.35 -15.54
CA LEU A 310 11.04 1.42 -14.18
C LEU A 310 12.41 2.11 -14.17
N TYR A 311 13.26 1.86 -15.16
CA TYR A 311 14.55 2.54 -15.30
C TYR A 311 14.38 4.05 -15.51
N LYS A 312 13.48 4.46 -16.42
CA LYS A 312 13.15 5.88 -16.66
C LYS A 312 12.56 6.58 -15.43
N VAL A 313 11.83 5.85 -14.57
CA VAL A 313 11.30 6.38 -13.30
C VAL A 313 12.41 6.46 -12.26
N TYR A 314 13.24 5.42 -12.12
CA TYR A 314 14.37 5.39 -11.21
C TYR A 314 15.35 6.54 -11.47
N GLN A 315 15.76 6.75 -12.73
CA GLN A 315 16.62 7.88 -13.08
C GLN A 315 16.00 9.23 -12.70
N ARG A 316 14.68 9.40 -12.89
CA ARG A 316 13.98 10.62 -12.50
C ARG A 316 13.96 10.83 -11.00
N VAL A 317 13.82 9.78 -10.20
CA VAL A 317 13.84 9.85 -8.73
C VAL A 317 15.26 10.14 -8.22
N THR A 318 16.27 9.44 -8.75
CA THR A 318 17.68 9.60 -8.33
C THR A 318 18.23 10.96 -8.73
N ASN A 319 18.00 11.40 -9.97
CA ASN A 319 18.52 12.70 -10.43
C ASN A 319 17.85 13.86 -9.69
N ARG A 320 16.62 13.72 -9.19
CA ARG A 320 15.94 14.77 -8.41
C ARG A 320 16.70 15.11 -7.12
N GLY A 321 17.32 14.11 -6.47
CA GLY A 321 18.12 14.32 -5.27
C GLY A 321 19.43 15.08 -5.54
N ASP A 322 20.00 14.91 -6.74
CA ASP A 322 21.23 15.57 -7.17
C ASP A 322 20.99 17.06 -7.53
N TRP A 323 19.84 17.37 -8.15
CA TRP A 323 19.44 18.75 -8.44
C TRP A 323 19.13 19.58 -7.20
N GLU A 324 18.57 18.98 -6.14
CA GLU A 324 18.31 19.68 -4.87
C GLU A 324 19.60 19.94 -4.07
N GLY A 325 20.55 19.01 -4.11
CA GLY A 325 21.90 19.20 -3.53
C GLY A 325 22.70 20.31 -4.23
N ASN A 326 22.74 20.29 -5.58
CA ASN A 326 23.42 21.33 -6.36
C ASN A 326 22.79 22.73 -6.23
N ARG A 327 21.47 22.81 -5.99
CA ARG A 327 20.80 24.11 -5.77
C ARG A 327 21.17 24.74 -4.43
N GLN A 328 21.43 23.93 -3.40
CA GLN A 328 21.90 24.43 -2.10
C GLN A 328 23.35 24.92 -2.16
N GLU A 329 24.23 24.25 -2.92
CA GLU A 329 25.61 24.74 -3.15
C GLU A 329 25.64 26.02 -3.99
N LEU A 330 24.82 26.13 -5.02
CA LEU A 330 24.70 27.36 -5.83
C LEU A 330 24.03 28.53 -5.08
N GLY A 331 23.29 28.26 -4.00
CA GLY A 331 22.62 29.26 -3.16
C GLY A 331 23.45 29.81 -1.99
N LEU A 332 24.55 29.15 -1.61
CA LEU A 332 25.44 29.55 -0.50
C LEU A 332 26.70 30.29 -0.94
N GLY A 333 26.93 30.43 -2.25
CA GLY A 333 28.16 30.99 -2.81
C GLY A 333 28.20 32.50 -3.13
N ARG A 334 27.17 33.30 -2.83
CA ARG A 334 27.18 34.75 -3.20
C ARG A 334 26.97 35.70 -2.03
N LYS A 335 27.92 35.73 -1.10
CA LYS A 335 28.19 36.92 -0.27
C LYS A 335 29.70 37.18 -0.15
N LYS A 336 30.17 38.16 -0.94
CA LYS A 336 31.38 39.01 -0.85
C LYS A 336 31.52 39.64 -2.25
N GLY A 337 31.61 40.94 -2.49
CA GLY A 337 31.76 42.16 -1.71
C GLY A 337 32.14 43.27 -2.69
N MET A 338 32.12 44.52 -2.23
CA MET A 338 32.60 45.75 -2.88
C MET A 338 31.77 46.32 -4.05
N GLY A 339 31.35 47.58 -3.86
CA GLY A 339 30.68 48.39 -4.87
C GLY A 339 31.65 49.10 -5.81
N THR A 340 31.07 49.57 -6.91
CA THR A 340 31.47 50.77 -7.65
C THR A 340 30.22 51.36 -8.27
N GLU A 341 29.86 52.54 -7.76
CA GLU A 341 29.10 53.60 -8.40
C GLU A 341 29.19 53.62 -9.93
N LYS A 342 28.03 53.57 -10.63
CA LYS A 342 27.79 54.28 -11.91
C LYS A 342 26.30 54.58 -12.10
N GLN A 343 25.97 55.85 -11.89
CA GLN A 343 25.10 56.72 -12.69
C GLN A 343 23.91 56.10 -13.46
N TRP A 344 22.68 56.48 -13.10
CA TRP A 344 21.53 56.45 -14.02
C TRP A 344 21.29 57.87 -14.57
N PRO A 345 21.22 58.07 -15.90
CA PRO A 345 20.79 59.35 -16.43
C PRO A 345 19.27 59.50 -16.28
N VAL A 346 18.91 60.62 -15.64
CA VAL A 346 17.59 61.25 -15.73
C VAL A 346 17.35 61.64 -17.19
N ALA A 347 16.24 61.19 -17.76
CA ALA A 347 15.71 61.73 -19.01
C ALA A 347 14.32 62.32 -18.76
N THR A 348 14.28 63.63 -18.95
CA THR A 348 13.19 64.57 -18.78
C THR A 348 12.22 64.52 -19.97
N ALA A 349 10.92 64.61 -19.66
CA ALA A 349 9.83 65.22 -20.42
C ALA A 349 9.63 64.94 -21.93
N CYS A 350 8.41 64.53 -22.27
CA CYS A 350 7.61 65.30 -23.23
C CYS A 350 6.12 65.29 -22.85
N ARG A 351 5.50 66.44 -23.06
CA ARG A 351 4.23 66.92 -22.47
C ARG A 351 3.23 67.19 -23.60
N GLY A 352 1.96 66.86 -23.39
CA GLY A 352 0.82 67.45 -24.10
C GLY A 352 -0.20 66.40 -24.58
N ARG A 353 -1.52 66.60 -24.54
CA ARG A 353 -2.35 67.71 -24.04
C ARG A 353 -3.82 67.22 -24.02
N ARG A 354 -4.52 67.48 -22.91
CA ARG A 354 -5.95 67.86 -22.72
C ARG A 354 -7.09 67.11 -23.44
N GLY A 355 -8.09 66.74 -22.64
CA GLY A 355 -9.52 66.79 -23.00
C GLY A 355 -10.41 65.89 -22.14
N GLY A 356 -11.03 66.42 -21.08
CA GLY A 356 -12.31 65.89 -20.56
C GLY A 356 -13.48 66.70 -21.13
N PRO A 357 -14.73 66.59 -20.64
CA PRO A 357 -15.30 65.60 -19.72
C PRO A 357 -16.67 65.01 -20.17
N ASP A 358 -17.17 64.06 -19.37
CA ASP A 358 -18.59 63.79 -19.05
C ASP A 358 -19.56 63.16 -20.10
N ARG A 359 -20.20 62.04 -19.74
CA ARG A 359 -21.66 61.82 -19.80
C ARG A 359 -22.10 60.41 -19.36
N SER A 360 -23.13 60.43 -18.51
CA SER A 360 -24.12 59.41 -18.20
C SER A 360 -24.68 58.64 -19.41
N GLY A 361 -24.97 57.34 -19.25
CA GLY A 361 -25.66 56.54 -20.26
C GLY A 361 -26.12 55.18 -19.76
N HIS A 362 -27.40 55.10 -19.43
CA HIS A 362 -28.21 53.96 -19.03
C HIS A 362 -28.31 52.81 -20.09
N VAL A 363 -28.48 51.57 -19.58
CA VAL A 363 -29.35 50.47 -20.08
C VAL A 363 -28.89 49.65 -21.31
N HIS A 364 -28.68 48.34 -21.11
CA HIS A 364 -29.59 47.29 -21.62
C HIS A 364 -29.18 45.89 -21.13
N ALA A 365 -30.12 45.24 -20.44
CA ALA A 365 -30.15 43.81 -20.21
C ALA A 365 -30.50 43.09 -21.53
N VAL A 366 -29.82 41.98 -21.82
CA VAL A 366 -30.27 41.01 -22.83
C VAL A 366 -30.67 39.74 -22.10
N VAL A 367 -31.98 39.58 -22.02
CA VAL A 367 -32.71 38.34 -21.77
C VAL A 367 -32.60 37.47 -23.03
N ALA A 368 -32.24 36.21 -22.88
CA ALA A 368 -32.56 35.17 -23.87
C ALA A 368 -33.18 33.98 -23.12
N SER A 369 -34.51 33.93 -23.20
CA SER A 369 -35.35 32.78 -22.86
C SER A 369 -35.42 31.84 -24.06
N GLY A 370 -35.45 30.52 -23.83
CA GLY A 370 -35.59 29.51 -24.88
C GLY A 370 -35.90 28.14 -24.29
N HIS A 371 -37.18 27.81 -24.29
CA HIS A 371 -37.84 26.60 -23.76
C HIS A 371 -37.31 25.25 -24.29
N GLY A 372 -37.28 24.26 -23.39
CA GLY A 372 -38.11 23.04 -23.48
C GLY A 372 -37.64 21.88 -24.37
N LEU A 373 -37.33 20.73 -23.74
CA LEU A 373 -38.12 19.50 -23.86
C LEU A 373 -37.47 18.35 -23.07
N ALA A 374 -38.22 17.86 -22.08
CA ALA A 374 -37.98 16.60 -21.41
C ALA A 374 -38.30 15.42 -22.35
N ARG A 375 -37.45 14.39 -22.36
CA ARG A 375 -37.81 13.07 -22.86
C ARG A 375 -37.31 12.00 -21.90
N VAL A 376 -38.26 11.50 -21.12
CA VAL A 376 -38.26 10.16 -20.51
C VAL A 376 -38.21 9.13 -21.64
N VAL A 377 -37.46 8.03 -21.49
CA VAL A 377 -37.85 6.65 -21.86
C VAL A 377 -36.72 5.64 -21.55
N ALA A 378 -37.08 4.72 -20.63
CA ALA A 378 -36.83 3.28 -20.52
C ALA A 378 -35.42 2.65 -20.58
N SER A 379 -35.15 1.91 -19.49
CA SER A 379 -34.20 0.81 -19.33
C SER A 379 -34.60 -0.43 -20.15
N PRO A 380 -33.64 -1.29 -20.58
CA PRO A 380 -33.94 -2.63 -21.04
C PRO A 380 -33.87 -3.65 -19.88
N ARG A 381 -34.97 -4.42 -19.72
CA ARG A 381 -35.01 -5.69 -18.99
C ARG A 381 -34.31 -6.76 -19.83
N PHE A 382 -33.42 -7.54 -19.22
CA PHE A 382 -32.99 -8.83 -19.76
C PHE A 382 -33.95 -9.92 -19.26
N SER A 383 -34.62 -10.57 -20.20
CA SER A 383 -35.45 -11.75 -20.00
C SER A 383 -34.58 -13.01 -20.00
N GLY A 384 -34.78 -13.89 -19.01
CA GLY A 384 -34.34 -15.28 -19.08
C GLY A 384 -35.20 -16.10 -20.03
N GLY A 385 -34.60 -17.18 -20.54
CA GLY A 385 -35.26 -18.27 -21.25
C GLY A 385 -34.40 -19.54 -21.11
N PRO A 386 -35.01 -20.73 -20.95
CA PRO A 386 -34.30 -21.96 -20.60
C PRO A 386 -33.81 -22.73 -21.83
N GLY A 387 -32.73 -23.49 -21.64
CA GLY A 387 -32.17 -24.46 -22.57
C GLY A 387 -31.14 -25.31 -21.85
#